data_AF-A0AAD7NYY0-F1
#
_entry.id   AF-A0AAD7NYY0-F1
#
_cell.length_a   1.000
_cell.length_b   1.000
_cell.length_c   1.000
_cell.angle_alpha   90.00
_cell.angle_beta   90.00
_cell.angle_gamma   90.00
#
_symmetry.space_group_name_H-M   'P 1'
#
loop_
_entity.id
_entity.type
_entity.pdbx_description
1 polymer ?
#
loop_
_entity_poly.entity_id
_entity_poly.type
_entity_poly.pdbx_seq_one_letter_code
_entity_poly.pdbx_strand_id
1 'polypeptide(L)'
;MPRLLVPVGVLRSLAAAAARPQGPVISRSIISSQRRFVSASPHSSPPTSPSSSAPEYTGSVRPIPGVPNYLDSADGLISDLVVRKHKRSHTPRQWDANGNELDVYKDGPGALDKAVHLFFFTEILRGMWIVLEQFFRPPYTISYPFEKGPLSPRFRGEHALRRYPSGEERCIACKLCEAICPAQAITIESEARMDGSRRTTKYDIDMTKCIYCGFCQEACPVDAIVETQNQEFSTETREELLYNKEKLLANGDRAEAEIAANLHADHVYR
;
A
#
# COMPACT_ATOMS: atom_id res chain seq x y z
N MET A 1 -19.84 44.51 42.35
CA MET A 1 -19.80 44.26 43.81
C MET A 1 -21.17 43.72 44.20
N PRO A 2 -21.29 42.63 44.97
CA PRO A 2 -20.27 41.77 45.59
C PRO A 2 -20.15 40.42 44.82
N ARG A 3 -19.03 39.72 44.61
CA ARG A 3 -17.75 39.55 45.34
C ARG A 3 -17.90 38.94 46.74
N LEU A 4 -17.78 37.61 46.81
CA LEU A 4 -17.34 36.79 47.94
C LEU A 4 -17.06 35.38 47.39
N LEU A 5 -16.07 34.58 47.78
CA LEU A 5 -14.76 34.75 48.40
C LEU A 5 -14.20 33.31 48.49
N VAL A 6 -12.96 33.10 48.07
CA VAL A 6 -12.18 31.85 48.21
C VAL A 6 -11.83 31.64 49.71
N PRO A 7 -11.61 30.41 50.20
CA PRO A 7 -10.23 30.02 50.55
C PRO A 7 -9.88 28.55 50.15
N VAL A 8 -8.71 28.27 49.58
CA VAL A 8 -7.38 28.03 50.22
C VAL A 8 -7.27 26.66 50.90
N GLY A 9 -6.53 25.76 50.23
CA GLY A 9 -5.38 25.07 50.82
C GLY A 9 -5.61 23.87 51.74
N VAL A 10 -5.27 22.68 51.24
CA VAL A 10 -4.48 21.71 52.03
C VAL A 10 -3.37 21.16 51.14
N LEU A 11 -2.18 21.75 51.33
CA LEU A 11 -0.88 21.21 51.00
C LEU A 11 -0.42 20.31 52.17
N ARG A 12 0.58 19.44 51.91
CA ARG A 12 1.48 18.73 52.85
C ARG A 12 0.90 17.48 53.53
N SER A 13 1.57 16.34 53.70
CA SER A 13 2.96 15.87 53.53
C SER A 13 2.91 14.33 53.65
N LEU A 14 3.74 13.53 52.96
CA LEU A 14 5.02 12.95 53.44
C LEU A 14 5.56 12.10 52.25
N ALA A 15 6.75 12.35 51.67
CA ALA A 15 8.08 11.89 52.15
C ALA A 15 8.12 10.36 52.36
N ALA A 16 9.06 9.55 51.86
CA ALA A 16 10.38 9.75 51.29
C ALA A 16 10.87 8.42 50.69
N ALA A 17 11.74 8.46 49.69
CA ALA A 17 12.88 7.53 49.55
C ALA A 17 13.85 8.07 48.49
N ALA A 18 15.05 8.42 48.94
CA ALA A 18 16.11 9.08 48.19
C ALA A 18 17.30 8.12 47.94
N ALA A 19 18.15 8.53 46.97
CA ALA A 19 19.57 8.17 46.75
C ALA A 19 19.88 6.76 46.18
N ARG A 20 20.42 6.61 44.94
CA ARG A 20 21.80 6.85 44.38
C ARG A 20 22.86 5.83 44.89
N PRO A 21 24.04 5.64 44.24
CA PRO A 21 24.39 5.34 42.82
C PRO A 21 25.54 4.28 42.72
N GLN A 22 26.19 4.18 41.53
CA GLN A 22 27.58 3.74 41.21
C GLN A 22 27.75 2.53 40.25
N GLY A 23 28.56 2.73 39.21
CA GLY A 23 28.91 1.77 38.14
C GLY A 23 30.01 0.77 38.52
N PRO A 24 30.71 0.14 37.54
CA PRO A 24 31.90 0.79 37.00
C PRO A 24 32.21 0.56 35.50
N VAL A 25 33.29 1.24 35.10
CA VAL A 25 33.92 1.47 33.80
C VAL A 25 34.98 0.39 33.47
N ILE A 26 35.05 -0.09 32.22
CA ILE A 26 36.24 -0.72 31.57
C ILE A 26 36.10 -0.41 30.06
N SER A 27 36.81 0.52 29.39
CA SER A 27 38.24 0.73 29.07
C SER A 27 38.86 -0.19 27.99
N ARG A 28 39.26 0.46 26.87
CA ARG A 28 40.39 0.18 25.94
C ARG A 28 40.23 -0.74 24.72
N SER A 29 40.05 -0.09 23.55
CA SER A 29 40.95 -0.07 22.37
C SER A 29 41.92 -1.23 22.08
N ILE A 30 41.76 -1.88 20.92
CA ILE A 30 42.80 -2.52 20.07
C ILE A 30 42.30 -2.40 18.60
N ILE A 31 42.76 -1.45 17.78
CA ILE A 31 43.86 -1.53 16.78
C ILE A 31 43.78 -2.74 15.83
N SER A 32 43.38 -2.44 14.58
CA SER A 32 44.01 -2.82 13.30
C SER A 32 44.73 -4.17 13.18
N SER A 33 44.29 -5.01 12.23
CA SER A 33 45.19 -5.89 11.48
C SER A 33 44.53 -6.52 10.23
N GLN A 34 44.96 -6.04 9.04
CA GLN A 34 45.23 -6.77 7.79
C GLN A 34 44.02 -7.36 7.01
N ARG A 35 43.57 -6.79 5.89
CA ARG A 35 44.11 -6.87 4.50
C ARG A 35 44.59 -8.26 4.05
N ARG A 36 43.77 -8.91 3.21
CA ARG A 36 44.02 -9.44 1.85
C ARG A 36 43.29 -10.77 1.67
N PHE A 37 42.40 -10.88 0.68
CA PHE A 37 42.64 -11.74 -0.49
C PHE A 37 41.61 -11.42 -1.59
N VAL A 38 42.15 -11.24 -2.79
CA VAL A 38 41.45 -11.10 -4.08
C VAL A 38 41.40 -12.49 -4.71
N SER A 39 40.25 -12.93 -5.22
CA SER A 39 40.15 -13.65 -6.49
C SER A 39 38.69 -13.85 -6.92
N ALA A 40 38.48 -13.80 -8.23
CA ALA A 40 37.21 -13.69 -8.93
C ALA A 40 36.56 -15.06 -9.27
N SER A 41 35.20 -15.07 -9.27
CA SER A 41 34.23 -15.78 -10.15
C SER A 41 34.29 -17.34 -10.30
N PRO A 42 33.26 -18.04 -10.84
CA PRO A 42 31.85 -17.72 -11.17
C PRO A 42 30.79 -18.75 -10.68
N HIS A 43 29.50 -18.41 -10.87
CA HIS A 43 28.30 -19.28 -10.90
C HIS A 43 27.99 -20.23 -9.71
N SER A 44 26.96 -19.89 -8.93
CA SER A 44 26.08 -20.87 -8.29
C SER A 44 24.64 -20.35 -8.22
N SER A 45 23.71 -21.26 -8.44
CA SER A 45 22.25 -21.16 -8.53
C SER A 45 21.56 -20.55 -7.29
N PRO A 46 20.33 -20.01 -7.44
CA PRO A 46 19.58 -19.45 -6.32
C PRO A 46 19.14 -20.54 -5.32
N PRO A 47 19.19 -20.27 -4.00
CA PRO A 47 18.65 -21.18 -3.00
C PRO A 47 17.12 -21.16 -3.00
N THR A 48 16.55 -22.36 -3.03
CA THR A 48 15.16 -22.71 -2.76
C THR A 48 14.71 -22.20 -1.39
N SER A 49 13.57 -21.53 -1.34
CA SER A 49 12.91 -21.06 -0.11
C SER A 49 12.35 -22.23 0.72
N PRO A 50 12.40 -22.14 2.06
CA PRO A 50 11.66 -23.05 2.93
C PRO A 50 10.18 -22.65 3.05
N SER A 51 9.38 -23.67 3.26
CA SER A 51 7.92 -23.75 3.37
C SER A 51 7.27 -22.86 4.44
N SER A 52 6.22 -22.16 4.01
CA SER A 52 4.92 -21.90 4.67
C SER A 52 4.82 -21.92 6.21
N SER A 53 4.53 -20.75 6.79
CA SER A 53 3.54 -20.62 7.88
C SER A 53 3.11 -19.16 8.02
N ALA A 54 2.06 -18.77 7.28
CA ALA A 54 1.29 -17.56 7.56
C ALA A 54 -0.03 -17.97 8.21
N PRO A 55 -0.51 -17.27 9.26
CA PRO A 55 -1.78 -17.58 9.91
C PRO A 55 -2.96 -17.18 9.02
N GLU A 56 -3.88 -18.12 8.81
CA GLU A 56 -5.15 -17.93 8.10
C GLU A 56 -6.04 -16.91 8.81
N TYR A 57 -6.33 -15.79 8.14
CA TYR A 57 -7.48 -14.95 8.48
C TYR A 57 -8.71 -15.55 7.80
N THR A 58 -9.44 -16.42 8.49
CA THR A 58 -10.71 -16.98 8.01
C THR A 58 -11.80 -15.91 8.08
N GLY A 59 -11.94 -15.14 7.00
CA GLY A 59 -13.16 -14.38 6.74
C GLY A 59 -14.32 -15.34 6.51
N SER A 60 -15.08 -15.65 7.55
CA SER A 60 -16.25 -16.52 7.46
C SER A 60 -17.40 -15.83 6.72
N VAL A 61 -17.39 -15.86 5.39
CA VAL A 61 -18.58 -15.59 4.59
C VAL A 61 -19.45 -16.85 4.66
N ARG A 62 -20.62 -16.76 5.31
CA ARG A 62 -21.57 -17.89 5.35
C ARG A 62 -22.00 -18.21 3.91
N PRO A 63 -21.90 -19.46 3.45
CA PRO A 63 -22.29 -19.81 2.08
C PRO A 63 -23.80 -19.68 1.91
N ILE A 64 -24.21 -19.00 0.84
CA ILE A 64 -25.60 -18.97 0.37
C ILE A 64 -25.89 -20.35 -0.22
N PRO A 65 -26.93 -21.08 0.22
CA PRO A 65 -27.24 -22.39 -0.33
C PRO A 65 -27.61 -22.27 -1.81
N GLY A 66 -26.82 -22.89 -2.69
CA GLY A 66 -27.11 -22.99 -4.13
C GLY A 66 -26.04 -22.45 -5.08
N VAL A 67 -24.90 -21.95 -4.60
CA VAL A 67 -23.78 -21.50 -5.46
C VAL A 67 -22.54 -22.38 -5.22
N PRO A 68 -21.98 -23.05 -6.25
CA PRO A 68 -20.73 -23.78 -6.10
C PRO A 68 -19.54 -22.84 -5.85
N ASN A 69 -18.70 -23.15 -4.85
CA ASN A 69 -17.46 -22.43 -4.57
C ASN A 69 -16.43 -22.68 -5.69
N TYR A 70 -15.97 -21.60 -6.34
CA TYR A 70 -15.13 -21.63 -7.55
C TYR A 70 -13.61 -21.52 -7.25
N LEU A 71 -13.11 -22.08 -6.14
CA LEU A 71 -11.70 -21.85 -5.73
C LEU A 71 -10.90 -23.10 -5.30
N ASP A 72 -11.34 -24.32 -5.65
CA ASP A 72 -10.58 -25.55 -5.38
C ASP A 72 -10.15 -26.33 -6.65
N SER A 73 -10.10 -25.69 -7.82
CA SER A 73 -9.82 -26.37 -9.09
C SER A 73 -8.61 -25.80 -9.83
N ALA A 74 -7.52 -25.52 -9.11
CA ALA A 74 -6.28 -25.03 -9.72
C ALA A 74 -5.45 -26.14 -10.42
N ASP A 75 -5.71 -27.42 -10.16
CA ASP A 75 -4.89 -28.52 -10.70
C ASP A 75 -5.39 -29.10 -12.03
N GLY A 76 -6.53 -28.63 -12.55
CA GLY A 76 -7.10 -29.09 -13.83
C GLY A 76 -6.72 -28.24 -15.05
N LEU A 77 -6.03 -27.11 -14.87
CA LEU A 77 -5.91 -26.07 -15.91
C LEU A 77 -4.62 -26.10 -16.74
N ILE A 78 -3.67 -27.00 -16.46
CA ILE A 78 -2.38 -27.05 -17.18
C ILE A 78 -2.28 -28.25 -18.15
N SER A 79 -3.05 -29.31 -17.96
CA SER A 79 -3.01 -30.49 -18.86
C SER A 79 -3.92 -30.40 -20.09
N ASP A 80 -4.85 -29.45 -20.12
CA ASP A 80 -5.83 -29.30 -21.22
C ASP A 80 -5.32 -28.46 -22.41
N LEU A 81 -4.06 -28.00 -22.37
CA LEU A 81 -3.49 -27.03 -23.32
C LEU A 81 -2.86 -27.64 -24.58
N VAL A 82 -2.70 -28.97 -24.70
CA VAL A 82 -1.92 -29.57 -25.81
C VAL A 82 -2.78 -30.28 -26.88
N VAL A 83 -4.07 -30.58 -26.65
CA VAL A 83 -4.92 -31.23 -27.67
C VAL A 83 -6.35 -30.69 -27.71
N ARG A 84 -6.52 -29.37 -27.91
CA ARG A 84 -7.80 -28.82 -28.34
C ARG A 84 -7.65 -28.05 -29.65
N LYS A 85 -7.96 -28.73 -30.76
CA LYS A 85 -8.39 -28.09 -32.00
C LYS A 85 -9.48 -27.08 -31.63
N HIS A 86 -9.15 -25.79 -31.62
CA HIS A 86 -10.10 -24.72 -31.38
C HIS A 86 -11.15 -24.68 -32.51
N LYS A 87 -12.20 -25.49 -32.39
CA LYS A 87 -13.53 -25.06 -32.82
C LYS A 87 -13.99 -24.09 -31.74
N ARG A 88 -13.69 -22.80 -31.88
CA ARG A 88 -14.36 -21.76 -31.07
C ARG A 88 -15.82 -21.73 -31.50
N SER A 89 -16.67 -22.52 -30.85
CA SER A 89 -18.11 -22.23 -30.83
C SER A 89 -18.28 -20.98 -29.97
N HIS A 90 -18.77 -19.90 -30.58
CA HIS A 90 -18.82 -18.56 -30.00
C HIS A 90 -19.93 -18.38 -28.94
N THR A 91 -20.50 -19.48 -28.43
CA THR A 91 -21.61 -19.52 -27.47
C THR A 91 -21.15 -20.17 -26.16
N PRO A 92 -21.49 -19.62 -24.99
CA PRO A 92 -21.19 -20.28 -23.71
C PRO A 92 -21.85 -21.66 -23.68
N ARG A 93 -21.10 -22.70 -23.26
CA ARG A 93 -21.62 -24.06 -23.05
C ARG A 93 -22.65 -24.02 -21.93
N GLN A 94 -23.91 -24.30 -22.24
CA GLN A 94 -24.99 -24.43 -21.26
C GLN A 94 -25.21 -25.92 -20.97
N TRP A 95 -25.46 -26.24 -19.71
CA TRP A 95 -25.59 -27.61 -19.22
C TRP A 95 -26.97 -27.79 -18.57
N ASP A 96 -27.65 -28.90 -18.85
CA ASP A 96 -28.92 -29.22 -18.19
C ASP A 96 -28.71 -29.68 -16.74
N ALA A 97 -29.79 -29.82 -15.97
CA ALA A 97 -29.74 -30.34 -14.60
C ALA A 97 -29.23 -31.81 -14.51
N ASN A 98 -29.11 -32.50 -15.64
CA ASN A 98 -28.67 -33.89 -15.75
C ASN A 98 -27.21 -34.02 -16.23
N GLY A 99 -26.50 -32.90 -16.44
CA GLY A 99 -25.09 -32.87 -16.85
C GLY A 99 -24.82 -33.06 -18.36
N ASN A 100 -25.82 -32.95 -19.23
CA ASN A 100 -25.68 -33.00 -20.68
C ASN A 100 -25.45 -31.60 -21.28
N GLU A 101 -24.64 -31.54 -22.33
CA GLU A 101 -24.39 -30.32 -23.11
C GLU A 101 -25.64 -29.96 -23.92
N LEU A 102 -26.27 -28.82 -23.61
CA LEU A 102 -27.46 -28.34 -24.31
C LEU A 102 -27.06 -27.66 -25.63
N ASP A 103 -27.33 -28.34 -26.74
CA ASP A 103 -27.25 -27.74 -28.08
C ASP A 103 -28.49 -26.84 -28.31
N VAL A 104 -28.35 -25.53 -28.03
CA VAL A 104 -29.41 -24.50 -28.15
C VAL A 104 -30.13 -24.50 -29.51
N TYR A 105 -29.50 -25.06 -30.56
CA TYR A 105 -30.09 -25.19 -31.90
C TYR A 105 -30.89 -26.49 -32.12
N LYS A 106 -30.52 -27.62 -31.47
CA LYS A 106 -31.21 -28.91 -31.63
C LYS A 106 -32.35 -29.10 -30.64
N ASP A 107 -32.12 -28.73 -29.38
CA ASP A 107 -33.10 -28.88 -28.28
C ASP A 107 -33.73 -27.53 -27.89
N GLY A 108 -33.61 -26.55 -28.78
CA GLY A 108 -34.09 -25.19 -28.56
C GLY A 108 -35.61 -25.04 -28.67
N PRO A 109 -36.15 -23.88 -28.25
CA PRO A 109 -37.57 -23.59 -28.33
C PRO A 109 -38.06 -23.63 -29.78
N GLY A 110 -39.35 -23.91 -29.96
CA GLY A 110 -39.95 -24.14 -31.27
C GLY A 110 -39.76 -22.96 -32.22
N ALA A 111 -39.87 -23.20 -33.53
CA ALA A 111 -39.75 -22.12 -34.52
C ALA A 111 -40.75 -20.98 -34.27
N LEU A 112 -41.93 -21.30 -33.71
CA LEU A 112 -42.93 -20.32 -33.30
C LEU A 112 -42.47 -19.47 -32.11
N ASP A 113 -41.87 -20.06 -31.08
CA ASP A 113 -41.36 -19.33 -29.92
C ASP A 113 -40.25 -18.35 -30.34
N LYS A 114 -39.35 -18.79 -31.21
CA LYS A 114 -38.30 -17.94 -31.77
C LYS A 114 -38.88 -16.78 -32.57
N ALA A 115 -39.91 -17.02 -33.38
CA ALA A 115 -40.61 -15.97 -34.11
C ALA A 115 -41.29 -14.97 -33.17
N VAL A 116 -41.97 -15.46 -32.11
CA VAL A 116 -42.60 -14.61 -31.08
C VAL A 116 -41.55 -13.75 -30.38
N HIS A 117 -40.43 -14.32 -29.95
CA HIS A 117 -39.34 -13.57 -29.33
C HIS A 117 -38.73 -12.52 -30.27
N LEU A 118 -38.62 -12.82 -31.58
CA LEU A 118 -38.12 -11.87 -32.58
C LEU A 118 -39.13 -10.74 -32.87
N PHE A 119 -40.42 -11.06 -33.05
CA PHE A 119 -41.44 -10.08 -33.39
C PHE A 119 -41.85 -9.20 -32.21
N PHE A 120 -41.93 -9.77 -31.01
CA PHE A 120 -42.30 -9.03 -29.79
C PHE A 120 -41.10 -8.51 -29.00
N PHE A 121 -39.88 -8.73 -29.49
CA PHE A 121 -38.62 -8.23 -28.92
C PHE A 121 -38.54 -8.40 -27.40
N THR A 122 -38.97 -9.55 -26.88
CA THR A 122 -39.06 -9.79 -25.43
C THR A 122 -37.71 -9.68 -24.74
N GLU A 123 -36.63 -10.02 -25.44
CA GLU A 123 -35.25 -9.85 -24.95
C GLU A 123 -34.88 -8.37 -24.75
N ILE A 124 -35.36 -7.48 -25.64
CA ILE A 124 -35.15 -6.04 -25.50
C ILE A 124 -35.96 -5.51 -24.32
N LEU A 125 -37.21 -5.97 -24.14
CA LEU A 125 -38.04 -5.58 -23.00
C LEU A 125 -37.44 -6.06 -21.67
N ARG A 126 -36.89 -7.28 -21.63
CA ARG A 126 -36.17 -7.80 -20.45
C ARG A 126 -34.94 -6.95 -20.14
N GLY A 127 -34.16 -6.55 -21.14
CA GLY A 127 -33.04 -5.63 -20.97
C GLY A 127 -33.48 -4.25 -20.47
N MET A 128 -34.54 -3.70 -21.06
CA MET A 128 -35.11 -2.41 -20.66
C MET A 128 -35.61 -2.42 -19.21
N TRP A 129 -36.19 -3.53 -18.76
CA TRP A 129 -36.65 -3.69 -17.39
C TRP A 129 -35.48 -3.61 -16.37
N ILE A 130 -34.34 -4.24 -16.68
CA ILE A 130 -33.14 -4.17 -15.82
C ILE A 130 -32.61 -2.74 -15.75
N VAL A 131 -32.60 -2.02 -16.88
CA VAL A 131 -32.20 -0.60 -16.92
C VAL A 131 -33.15 0.26 -16.11
N LEU A 132 -34.46 0.02 -16.21
CA LEU A 132 -35.48 0.72 -15.43
C LEU A 132 -35.31 0.48 -13.93
N GLU A 133 -35.00 -0.76 -13.52
CA GLU A 133 -34.68 -1.09 -12.13
C GLU A 133 -33.44 -0.33 -11.64
N GLN A 134 -32.41 -0.21 -12.48
CA GLN A 134 -31.20 0.55 -12.15
C GLN A 134 -31.46 2.06 -12.06
N PHE A 135 -32.39 2.60 -12.85
CA PHE A 135 -32.77 4.02 -12.82
C PHE A 135 -33.39 4.43 -11.47
N PHE A 136 -34.10 3.52 -10.80
CA PHE A 136 -34.70 3.79 -9.49
C PHE A 136 -33.76 3.54 -8.29
N ARG A 137 -32.57 3.00 -8.50
CA ARG A 137 -31.56 2.89 -7.42
C ARG A 137 -30.91 4.24 -7.16
N PRO A 138 -30.57 4.57 -5.90
CA PRO A 138 -29.81 5.78 -5.61
C PRO A 138 -28.43 5.72 -6.30
N PRO A 139 -27.90 6.85 -6.81
CA PRO A 139 -26.60 6.86 -7.48
C PRO A 139 -25.46 6.63 -6.48
N TYR A 140 -24.40 5.94 -6.91
CA TYR A 140 -23.19 5.70 -6.11
C TYR A 140 -22.20 6.87 -6.12
N THR A 141 -22.56 8.00 -6.74
CA THR A 141 -21.67 9.16 -6.93
C THR A 141 -21.47 9.90 -5.61
N ILE A 142 -20.22 10.08 -5.20
CA ILE A 142 -19.82 11.00 -4.14
C ILE A 142 -19.63 12.41 -4.71
N SER A 143 -19.97 13.45 -3.94
CA SER A 143 -19.79 14.84 -4.37
C SER A 143 -18.37 15.33 -4.11
N TYR A 144 -17.42 14.94 -4.95
CA TYR A 144 -16.08 15.52 -4.96
C TYR A 144 -16.19 17.00 -5.41
N PRO A 145 -15.58 17.98 -4.71
CA PRO A 145 -14.51 17.90 -3.70
C PRO A 145 -14.96 17.95 -2.23
N PHE A 146 -16.26 18.07 -1.94
CA PHE A 146 -16.77 18.23 -0.57
C PHE A 146 -16.75 16.91 0.22
N GLU A 147 -16.93 15.80 -0.47
CA GLU A 147 -16.84 14.45 0.07
C GLU A 147 -15.72 13.70 -0.65
N LYS A 148 -14.76 13.16 0.12
CA LYS A 148 -13.65 12.35 -0.40
C LYS A 148 -13.86 10.89 -0.05
N GLY A 149 -13.34 10.00 -0.90
CA GLY A 149 -13.37 8.57 -0.63
C GLY A 149 -12.59 8.22 0.66
N PRO A 150 -12.99 7.16 1.38
CA PRO A 150 -12.26 6.72 2.56
C PRO A 150 -10.87 6.21 2.17
N LEU A 151 -9.82 6.72 2.82
CA LEU A 151 -8.44 6.27 2.62
C LEU A 151 -7.98 5.38 3.77
N SER A 152 -7.18 4.37 3.45
CA SER A 152 -6.53 3.55 4.47
C SER A 152 -5.28 4.24 5.04
N PRO A 153 -4.85 3.92 6.28
CA PRO A 153 -3.60 4.45 6.85
C PRO A 153 -2.33 4.06 6.05
N ARG A 154 -2.43 3.05 5.19
CA ARG A 154 -1.33 2.55 4.34
C ARG A 154 -1.30 3.15 2.94
N PHE A 155 -2.14 4.16 2.70
CA PHE A 155 -2.15 4.82 1.41
C PHE A 155 -0.81 5.46 1.09
N ARG A 156 -0.41 5.39 -0.18
CA ARG A 156 0.88 5.85 -0.70
C ARG A 156 0.65 7.06 -1.60
N GLY A 157 1.04 8.25 -1.15
CA GLY A 157 0.86 9.52 -1.86
C GLY A 157 2.15 10.33 -1.97
N GLU A 158 2.06 11.64 -1.74
CA GLU A 158 3.19 12.58 -1.85
C GLU A 158 4.31 12.21 -0.88
N HIS A 159 5.57 12.32 -1.32
CA HIS A 159 6.71 12.00 -0.46
C HIS A 159 7.01 13.16 0.50
N ALA A 160 7.42 12.81 1.72
CA ALA A 160 7.81 13.75 2.76
C ALA A 160 9.06 13.26 3.50
N LEU A 161 9.92 14.23 3.86
CA LEU A 161 11.04 13.99 4.76
C LEU A 161 10.66 14.43 6.18
N ARG A 162 10.80 13.51 7.13
CA ARG A 162 10.42 13.74 8.53
C ARG A 162 11.58 14.23 9.39
N ARG A 163 11.21 14.87 10.49
CA ARG A 163 12.12 15.28 11.56
C ARG A 163 11.94 14.40 12.81
N TYR A 164 12.98 14.37 13.63
CA TYR A 164 12.87 13.89 15.01
C TYR A 164 12.02 14.88 15.83
N PRO A 165 11.47 14.45 16.99
CA PRO A 165 10.78 15.36 17.89
C PRO A 165 11.67 16.49 18.44
N SER A 166 13.01 16.38 18.31
CA SER A 166 13.97 17.44 18.59
C SER A 166 14.06 18.52 17.51
N GLY A 167 13.40 18.33 16.35
CA GLY A 167 13.46 19.23 15.18
C GLY A 167 14.57 18.90 14.18
N GLU A 168 15.46 17.97 14.52
CA GLU A 168 16.56 17.54 13.65
C GLU A 168 16.04 16.62 12.52
N GLU A 169 16.60 16.72 11.31
CA GLU A 169 16.21 15.83 10.22
C GLU A 169 16.55 14.36 10.51
N ARG A 170 15.67 13.43 10.13
CA ARG A 170 15.90 11.99 10.35
C ARG A 170 16.93 11.39 9.38
N CYS A 171 17.07 11.95 8.19
CA CYS A 171 17.92 11.41 7.14
C CYS A 171 19.41 11.41 7.54
N ILE A 172 20.05 10.24 7.49
CA ILE A 172 21.48 10.03 7.77
C ILE A 172 22.33 9.83 6.50
N ALA A 173 21.76 10.13 5.33
CA ALA A 173 22.42 9.98 4.03
C ALA A 173 22.99 8.57 3.76
N CYS A 174 22.26 7.52 4.12
CA CYS A 174 22.69 6.13 3.96
C CYS A 174 22.63 5.61 2.50
N LYS A 175 21.91 6.32 1.61
CA LYS A 175 21.72 6.00 0.19
C LYS A 175 21.03 4.65 -0.12
N LEU A 176 20.43 4.00 0.88
CA LEU A 176 19.64 2.77 0.66
C LEU A 176 18.40 3.05 -0.22
N CYS A 177 17.72 4.18 -0.01
CA CYS A 177 16.52 4.53 -0.77
C CYS A 177 16.82 4.77 -2.26
N GLU A 178 18.02 5.26 -2.59
CA GLU A 178 18.48 5.43 -3.97
C GLU A 178 18.75 4.08 -4.63
N ALA A 179 19.37 3.15 -3.89
CA ALA A 179 19.67 1.81 -4.38
C ALA A 179 18.42 0.94 -4.62
N ILE A 180 17.40 1.07 -3.76
CA ILE A 180 16.18 0.24 -3.86
C ILE A 180 15.15 0.79 -4.86
N CYS A 181 15.28 2.06 -5.27
CA CYS A 181 14.30 2.69 -6.15
C CYS A 181 14.30 2.01 -7.53
N PRO A 182 13.21 1.33 -7.93
CA PRO A 182 13.18 0.55 -9.18
C PRO A 182 13.28 1.46 -10.42
N ALA A 183 12.78 2.69 -10.32
CA ALA A 183 12.82 3.69 -11.38
C ALA A 183 14.01 4.65 -11.29
N GLN A 184 14.90 4.48 -10.29
CA GLN A 184 16.05 5.36 -10.05
C GLN A 184 15.68 6.86 -10.06
N ALA A 185 14.57 7.21 -9.39
CA ALA A 185 14.02 8.57 -9.35
C ALA A 185 14.70 9.47 -8.32
N ILE A 186 15.47 8.91 -7.39
CA ILE A 186 16.07 9.61 -6.25
C ILE A 186 17.56 9.83 -6.53
N THR A 187 18.06 11.03 -6.26
CA THR A 187 19.50 11.34 -6.33
C THR A 187 19.96 11.93 -5.00
N ILE A 188 21.00 11.33 -4.39
CA ILE A 188 21.45 11.70 -3.04
C ILE A 188 22.95 12.02 -3.02
N GLU A 189 23.27 13.24 -2.58
CA GLU A 189 24.64 13.67 -2.27
C GLU A 189 24.80 13.88 -0.76
N SER A 190 25.93 13.44 -0.21
CA SER A 190 26.18 13.39 1.23
C SER A 190 27.47 14.11 1.59
N GLU A 191 27.41 15.02 2.55
CA GLU A 191 28.59 15.72 3.09
C GLU A 191 28.57 15.67 4.62
N ALA A 192 29.74 15.86 5.22
CA ALA A 192 29.87 16.00 6.67
C ALA A 192 29.48 17.42 7.08
N ARG A 193 28.51 17.54 7.99
CA ARG A 193 28.15 18.81 8.63
C ARG A 193 29.28 19.24 9.59
N MET A 194 29.28 20.51 9.97
CA MET A 194 30.19 21.07 11.00
C MET A 194 30.18 20.30 12.32
N ASP A 195 29.07 19.65 12.66
CA ASP A 195 28.91 18.84 13.87
C ASP A 195 29.46 17.40 13.73
N GLY A 196 30.06 17.07 12.59
CA GLY A 196 30.57 15.73 12.27
C GLY A 196 29.49 14.71 11.89
N SER A 197 28.21 15.10 11.94
CA SER A 197 27.10 14.26 11.48
C SER A 197 27.06 14.21 9.94
N ARG A 198 26.73 13.04 9.39
CA ARG A 198 26.56 12.85 7.94
C ARG A 198 25.15 13.24 7.54
N ARG A 199 25.02 14.23 6.65
CA ARG A 199 23.72 14.76 6.19
C ARG A 199 23.69 14.88 4.68
N THR A 200 22.49 15.02 4.13
CA THR A 200 22.31 15.22 2.69
C THR A 200 22.45 16.69 2.34
N THR A 201 23.28 17.01 1.35
CA THR A 201 23.30 18.35 0.75
C THR A 201 22.23 18.46 -0.31
N LYS A 202 22.14 17.42 -1.14
CA LYS A 202 21.15 17.27 -2.20
C LYS A 202 20.35 15.99 -1.96
N TYR A 203 19.03 16.13 -2.02
CA TYR A 203 18.10 15.02 -1.94
C TYR A 203 16.94 15.36 -2.86
N ASP A 204 17.05 14.90 -4.10
CA ASP A 204 16.11 15.27 -5.14
C ASP A 204 15.32 14.03 -5.57
N ILE A 205 14.02 14.20 -5.74
CA ILE A 205 13.12 13.17 -6.25
C ILE A 205 12.41 13.71 -7.48
N ASP A 206 12.52 12.97 -8.58
CA ASP A 206 11.73 13.22 -9.78
C ASP A 206 10.38 12.50 -9.68
N MET A 207 9.30 13.23 -9.38
CA MET A 207 7.96 12.65 -9.27
C MET A 207 7.42 12.16 -10.63
N THR A 208 8.04 12.56 -11.75
CA THR A 208 7.67 12.04 -13.08
C THR A 208 8.21 10.65 -13.35
N LYS A 209 9.29 10.26 -12.64
CA LYS A 209 9.86 8.91 -12.70
C LYS A 209 9.36 8.01 -11.57
N CYS A 210 8.99 8.60 -10.43
CA CYS A 210 8.52 7.85 -9.28
C CYS A 210 7.23 7.09 -9.61
N ILE A 211 7.21 5.80 -9.28
CA ILE A 211 6.06 4.91 -9.49
C ILE A 211 5.23 4.69 -8.21
N TYR A 212 5.51 5.43 -7.13
CA TYR A 212 4.81 5.36 -5.84
C TYR A 212 4.69 3.94 -5.25
N CYS A 213 5.78 3.16 -5.38
CA CYS A 213 5.83 1.77 -4.90
C CYS A 213 6.03 1.64 -3.38
N GLY A 214 6.49 2.68 -2.67
CA GLY A 214 6.72 2.63 -1.23
C GLY A 214 7.97 1.90 -0.74
N PHE A 215 8.82 1.36 -1.62
CA PHE A 215 10.06 0.69 -1.19
C PHE A 215 11.02 1.63 -0.45
N CYS A 216 10.99 2.92 -0.77
CA CYS A 216 11.79 3.92 -0.06
C CYS A 216 11.37 4.08 1.41
N GLN A 217 10.09 3.93 1.74
CA GLN A 217 9.57 3.99 3.11
C GLN A 217 9.99 2.76 3.93
N GLU A 218 9.94 1.57 3.32
CA GLU A 218 10.27 0.31 4.00
C GLU A 218 11.79 0.08 4.10
N ALA A 219 12.57 0.55 3.12
CA ALA A 219 14.02 0.40 3.12
C ALA A 219 14.74 1.41 4.03
N CYS A 220 14.05 2.44 4.52
CA CYS A 220 14.70 3.47 5.32
C CYS A 220 14.95 2.98 6.75
N PRO A 221 16.21 2.87 7.23
CA PRO A 221 16.50 2.33 8.56
C PRO A 221 16.09 3.25 9.72
N VAL A 222 15.71 4.50 9.43
CA VAL A 222 15.42 5.55 10.40
C VAL A 222 14.08 6.25 10.14
N ASP A 223 13.26 5.69 9.24
CA ASP A 223 11.98 6.26 8.80
C ASP A 223 12.08 7.74 8.39
N ALA A 224 13.13 8.10 7.65
CA ALA A 224 13.36 9.48 7.23
C ALA A 224 12.47 9.93 6.08
N ILE A 225 12.26 9.06 5.08
CA ILE A 225 11.35 9.31 3.97
C ILE A 225 10.10 8.46 4.16
N VAL A 226 8.95 9.10 3.97
CA VAL A 226 7.64 8.45 4.07
C VAL A 226 6.75 8.95 2.94
N GLU A 227 5.81 8.11 2.52
CA GLU A 227 4.72 8.51 1.64
C GLU A 227 3.54 8.98 2.52
N THR A 228 2.99 10.14 2.18
CA THR A 228 1.87 10.78 2.89
C THR A 228 0.53 10.38 2.28
N GLN A 229 -0.57 10.82 2.90
CA GLN A 229 -1.91 10.64 2.35
C GLN A 229 -2.31 11.71 1.32
N ASN A 230 -1.44 12.71 1.08
CA ASN A 230 -1.73 13.73 0.09
C ASN A 230 -1.62 13.15 -1.33
N GLN A 231 -2.72 13.18 -2.07
CA GLN A 231 -2.80 12.74 -3.47
C GLN A 231 -3.07 13.91 -4.44
N GLU A 232 -3.44 15.08 -3.91
CA GLU A 232 -3.93 16.23 -4.67
C GLU A 232 -2.83 17.26 -4.87
N PHE A 233 -1.75 16.88 -5.55
CA PHE A 233 -0.59 17.75 -5.81
C PHE A 233 -0.30 17.90 -7.31
N SER A 234 -1.35 17.86 -8.15
CA SER A 234 -1.22 18.16 -9.57
C SER A 234 -0.69 19.59 -9.78
N THR A 235 0.35 19.73 -10.58
CA THR A 235 0.98 21.01 -10.92
C THR A 235 0.82 21.31 -12.40
N GLU A 236 0.88 22.60 -12.75
CA GLU A 236 0.74 23.05 -14.14
C GLU A 236 2.03 22.84 -14.95
N THR A 237 3.18 22.92 -14.29
CA THR A 237 4.49 22.77 -14.92
C THR A 237 5.17 21.46 -14.50
N ARG A 238 6.05 20.95 -15.37
CA ARG A 238 6.88 19.76 -15.09
C ARG A 238 7.97 20.05 -14.05
N GLU A 239 8.51 21.26 -14.05
CA GLU A 239 9.60 21.66 -13.17
C GLU A 239 9.18 21.61 -11.70
N GLU A 240 7.91 21.90 -11.41
CA GLU A 240 7.36 21.81 -10.06
C GLU A 240 7.31 20.36 -9.52
N LEU A 241 7.31 19.34 -10.39
CA LEU A 241 7.34 17.90 -10.05
C LEU A 241 8.75 17.38 -9.76
N LEU A 242 9.78 18.19 -9.99
CA LEU A 242 11.14 17.91 -9.56
C LEU A 242 11.30 18.45 -8.14
N TYR A 243 11.22 17.55 -7.15
CA TYR A 243 11.23 17.95 -5.76
C TYR A 243 12.65 18.01 -5.23
N ASN A 244 13.02 19.17 -4.70
CA ASN A 244 14.26 19.36 -3.95
C ASN A 244 14.07 18.94 -2.49
N LYS A 245 15.18 18.78 -1.78
CA LYS A 245 15.22 18.47 -0.33
C LYS A 245 14.32 19.40 0.50
N GLU A 246 14.34 20.69 0.21
CA GLU A 246 13.59 21.71 0.95
C GLU A 246 12.08 21.53 0.80
N LYS A 247 11.61 21.20 -0.41
CA LYS A 247 10.19 20.95 -0.68
C LYS A 247 9.71 19.70 0.07
N LEU A 248 10.52 18.64 0.08
CA LEU A 248 10.22 17.40 0.81
C LEU A 248 10.16 17.61 2.33
N LEU A 249 11.04 18.46 2.87
CA LEU A 249 11.00 18.84 4.29
C LEU A 249 9.76 19.68 4.60
N ALA A 250 9.42 20.65 3.73
CA ALA A 250 8.22 21.47 3.90
C ALA A 250 6.92 20.64 3.85
N ASN A 251 6.90 19.57 3.06
CA ASN A 251 5.79 18.61 3.04
C ASN A 251 5.72 17.80 4.33
N GLY A 252 6.87 17.35 4.85
CA GLY A 252 6.95 16.69 6.14
C GLY A 252 6.47 17.58 7.28
N ASP A 253 6.92 18.83 7.33
CA ASP A 253 6.52 19.78 8.36
C ASP A 253 5.00 20.07 8.33
N ARG A 254 4.36 20.06 7.16
CA ARG A 254 2.90 20.20 7.02
C ARG A 254 2.11 18.96 7.44
N ALA A 255 2.62 17.77 7.09
CA ALA A 255 1.89 16.51 7.24
C ALA A 255 2.34 15.66 8.44
N GLU A 256 3.30 16.12 9.25
CA GLU A 256 3.91 15.32 10.33
C GLU A 256 2.90 14.73 11.32
N ALA A 257 1.85 15.48 11.67
CA ALA A 257 0.81 15.01 12.58
C ALA A 257 0.01 13.83 12.00
N GLU A 258 -0.38 13.91 10.73
CA GLU A 258 -1.11 12.87 10.01
C GLU A 258 -0.22 11.64 9.77
N ILE A 259 1.00 11.86 9.30
CA ILE A 259 2.02 10.84 9.10
C ILE A 259 2.27 10.08 10.40
N ALA A 260 2.46 10.78 11.53
CA ALA A 260 2.71 10.16 12.82
C ALA A 260 1.54 9.29 13.28
N ALA A 261 0.29 9.74 13.08
CA ALA A 261 -0.90 8.95 13.38
C ALA A 261 -0.99 7.68 12.51
N ASN A 262 -0.69 7.80 11.21
CA ASN A 262 -0.72 6.66 10.29
C ASN A 262 0.37 5.63 10.59
N LEU A 263 1.61 6.07 10.87
CA LEU A 263 2.67 5.15 11.29
C LEU A 263 2.34 4.50 12.64
N HIS A 264 1.73 5.23 13.58
CA HIS A 264 1.27 4.63 14.83
C HIS A 264 0.17 3.58 14.61
N ALA A 265 -0.68 3.74 13.60
CA ALA A 265 -1.66 2.70 13.25
C ALA A 265 -1.00 1.47 12.56
N ASP A 266 0.06 1.68 11.78
CA ASP A 266 0.68 0.65 10.92
C ASP A 266 1.86 -0.09 11.55
N HIS A 267 2.51 0.45 12.59
CA HIS A 267 3.80 -0.05 13.11
C HIS A 267 3.84 -1.54 13.48
N VAL A 268 2.71 -2.17 13.79
CA VAL A 268 2.63 -3.60 14.17
C VAL A 268 2.87 -4.52 12.96
N TYR A 269 2.65 -4.04 11.74
CA TYR A 269 2.68 -4.85 10.52
C TYR A 269 3.96 -4.66 9.69
N ARG A 270 4.95 -3.95 10.24
CA ARG A 270 6.26 -3.68 9.62
C ARG A 270 7.37 -4.52 10.23
#